data_AF-W5YMV5-F1
#
_entry.id   AF-W5YMV5-F1
#
_cell.length_a   1.000
_cell.length_b   1.000
_cell.length_c   1.000
_cell.angle_alpha   90.00
_cell.angle_beta   90.00
_cell.angle_gamma   90.00
#
_symmetry.space_group_name_H-M   'P 1'
#
loop_
_entity.id
_entity.type
_entity.pdbx_description
1 polymer ?
#
loop_
_entity_poly.entity_id
_entity_poly.type
_entity_poly.pdbx_seq_one_letter_code
_entity_poly.pdbx_strand_id
1 'polypeptide(L)'
;MKLGINRKHCKRSVMTFPYGSKEFGFREQVLEDTINPLKKHCDQLLDSRAIDDRGYRELFPFHNDGFDAAGIMAKLLYKYVRETVLKAAEAMEWMQGIARLVASQGRPVRWTTPLGFPVCQNYRKYNMRTVKTRIFGKALDLTIREEMEEMDIMRAGNAISPNVTHSLDSSHLLKLVAQSVVEGLDSFALIHDSFGTHAADTDVFFRVIREAFMRLYEEAVLENLREEFMAQLPPDIRGEVAPVPLSGSLDISSILNSLYAFA
;
A
#
# COMPACT_ATOMS: atom_id res chain seq x y z
N MET A 1 -9.89 0.92 -30.70
CA MET A 1 -10.63 0.44 -29.51
C MET A 1 -11.18 1.66 -28.76
N LYS A 2 -12.50 1.80 -28.60
CA LYS A 2 -13.16 3.04 -28.10
C LYS A 2 -13.11 3.23 -26.58
N LEU A 3 -12.54 2.30 -25.82
CA LEU A 3 -12.55 2.37 -24.35
C LEU A 3 -11.77 3.58 -23.80
N GLY A 4 -10.78 4.11 -24.54
CA GLY A 4 -10.06 5.31 -24.15
C GLY A 4 -9.38 5.19 -22.78
N ILE A 5 -8.42 4.26 -22.67
CA ILE A 5 -7.63 4.09 -21.44
C ILE A 5 -7.04 5.43 -21.02
N ASN A 6 -7.18 5.76 -19.74
CA ASN A 6 -6.86 7.07 -19.18
C ASN A 6 -6.49 6.89 -17.70
N ARG A 7 -6.13 7.99 -17.03
CA ARG A 7 -5.70 7.99 -15.63
C ARG A 7 -6.65 7.23 -14.69
N LYS A 8 -7.97 7.32 -14.88
CA LYS A 8 -8.96 6.67 -14.00
C LYS A 8 -8.75 5.15 -13.97
N HIS A 9 -8.47 4.55 -15.12
CA HIS A 9 -8.30 3.11 -15.29
C HIS A 9 -6.99 2.58 -14.66
N CYS A 10 -6.00 3.44 -14.47
CA CYS A 10 -4.72 3.06 -13.86
C CYS A 10 -4.64 3.41 -12.37
N LYS A 11 -5.45 4.37 -11.90
CA LYS A 11 -5.29 5.05 -10.61
C LYS A 11 -5.23 4.06 -9.42
N ARG A 12 -6.23 3.19 -9.24
CA ARG A 12 -6.29 2.30 -8.06
C ARG A 12 -5.13 1.30 -8.03
N SER A 13 -4.79 0.72 -9.18
CA SER A 13 -3.66 -0.21 -9.30
C SER A 13 -2.34 0.46 -8.94
N VAL A 14 -2.06 1.63 -9.51
CA VAL A 14 -0.83 2.37 -9.19
C VAL A 14 -0.81 2.78 -7.71
N MET A 15 -1.92 3.27 -7.16
CA MET A 15 -2.00 3.70 -5.76
C MET A 15 -1.89 2.55 -4.76
N THR A 16 -2.24 1.32 -5.13
CA THR A 16 -2.16 0.15 -4.24
C THR A 16 -0.85 -0.61 -4.34
N PHE A 17 0.03 -0.24 -5.28
CA PHE A 17 1.35 -0.84 -5.43
C PHE A 17 2.21 -0.71 -4.16
N PRO A 18 2.32 0.47 -3.50
CA PRO A 18 3.11 0.60 -2.28
C PRO A 18 2.56 -0.24 -1.12
N TYR A 19 1.27 -0.61 -1.19
CA TYR A 19 0.60 -1.46 -0.22
C TYR A 19 0.76 -2.97 -0.50
N GLY A 20 1.68 -3.33 -1.40
CA GLY A 20 2.00 -4.73 -1.70
C GLY A 20 1.08 -5.39 -2.74
N SER A 21 0.19 -4.62 -3.39
CA SER A 21 -0.63 -5.14 -4.49
C SER A 21 0.25 -5.48 -5.70
N LYS A 22 0.06 -6.69 -6.24
CA LYS A 22 0.79 -7.22 -7.40
C LYS A 22 -0.15 -7.39 -8.59
N GLU A 23 0.37 -7.93 -9.69
CA GLU A 23 -0.39 -8.20 -10.93
C GLU A 23 -1.75 -8.87 -10.69
N PHE A 24 -1.83 -9.85 -9.77
CA PHE A 24 -3.10 -10.49 -9.42
C PHE A 24 -4.13 -9.49 -8.85
N GLY A 25 -3.72 -8.68 -7.87
CA GLY A 25 -4.58 -7.66 -7.26
C GLY A 25 -4.94 -6.55 -8.26
N PHE A 26 -4.03 -6.19 -9.18
CA PHE A 26 -4.32 -5.23 -10.24
C PHE A 26 -5.41 -5.75 -11.18
N ARG A 27 -5.40 -7.04 -11.52
CA ARG A 27 -6.45 -7.64 -12.36
C ARG A 27 -7.81 -7.55 -11.68
N GLU A 28 -7.89 -7.90 -10.40
CA GLU A 28 -9.15 -7.80 -9.64
C GLU A 28 -9.67 -6.36 -9.62
N GLN A 29 -8.80 -5.39 -9.41
CA GLN A 29 -9.16 -3.97 -9.43
C GLN A 29 -9.61 -3.49 -10.82
N VAL A 30 -8.93 -3.90 -11.89
CA VAL A 30 -9.34 -3.56 -13.26
C VAL A 30 -10.70 -4.18 -13.59
N LEU A 31 -10.95 -5.42 -13.13
CA LEU A 31 -12.25 -6.05 -13.25
C LEU A 31 -13.33 -5.26 -12.52
N GLU A 32 -13.10 -4.96 -11.24
CA GLU A 32 -14.07 -4.27 -10.38
C GLU A 32 -14.35 -2.83 -10.85
N ASP A 33 -13.31 -2.07 -11.18
CA ASP A 33 -13.43 -0.62 -11.44
C ASP A 33 -13.77 -0.29 -12.89
N THR A 34 -13.44 -1.18 -13.84
CA THR A 34 -13.51 -0.88 -15.27
C THR A 34 -14.36 -1.88 -16.05
N ILE A 35 -14.03 -3.17 -16.00
CA ILE A 35 -14.67 -4.18 -16.86
C ILE A 35 -16.10 -4.49 -16.40
N ASN A 36 -16.31 -4.76 -15.11
CA ASN A 36 -17.64 -5.10 -14.58
C ASN A 36 -18.64 -3.94 -14.72
N PRO A 37 -18.28 -2.66 -14.43
CA PRO A 37 -19.17 -1.53 -14.67
C PRO A 37 -19.51 -1.34 -16.15
N LEU A 38 -18.52 -1.52 -17.03
CA LEU A 38 -18.74 -1.44 -18.48
C LEU A 38 -19.70 -2.54 -18.96
N LYS A 39 -19.44 -3.78 -18.56
CA LYS A 39 -20.29 -4.93 -18.90
C LYS A 39 -21.73 -4.68 -18.44
N LYS A 40 -21.91 -4.29 -17.17
CA LYS A 40 -23.22 -3.98 -16.61
C LYS A 40 -23.93 -2.86 -17.38
N HIS A 41 -23.20 -1.84 -17.82
CA HIS A 41 -23.77 -0.77 -18.65
C HIS A 41 -24.22 -1.29 -20.02
N CYS A 42 -23.41 -2.11 -20.69
CA CYS A 42 -23.78 -2.74 -21.96
C CYS A 42 -24.97 -3.68 -21.82
N ASP A 43 -25.02 -4.48 -20.75
CA ASP A 43 -26.14 -5.38 -20.45
C ASP A 43 -27.45 -4.59 -20.29
N GLN A 44 -27.43 -3.46 -19.56
CA GLN A 44 -28.58 -2.57 -19.41
C GLN A 44 -29.06 -1.95 -20.72
N LEU A 45 -28.13 -1.57 -21.60
CA LEU A 45 -28.47 -1.04 -22.93
C LEU A 45 -29.09 -2.11 -23.84
N LEU A 46 -28.62 -3.35 -23.74
CA LEU A 46 -29.15 -4.48 -24.48
C LEU A 46 -30.57 -4.84 -23.99
N ASP A 47 -30.76 -4.92 -22.66
CA ASP A 47 -32.06 -5.22 -22.04
C ASP A 47 -33.13 -4.16 -22.37
N SER A 48 -32.72 -2.89 -22.44
CA SER A 48 -33.59 -1.77 -22.83
C SER A 48 -33.79 -1.66 -24.35
N ARG A 49 -33.16 -2.52 -25.15
CA ARG A 49 -33.16 -2.50 -26.62
C ARG A 49 -32.62 -1.20 -27.22
N ALA A 50 -31.81 -0.46 -26.46
CA ALA A 50 -31.12 0.74 -26.93
C ALA A 50 -29.96 0.39 -27.89
N ILE A 51 -29.42 -0.82 -27.77
CA ILE A 51 -28.44 -1.41 -28.68
C ILE A 51 -28.87 -2.84 -29.07
N ASP A 52 -28.34 -3.32 -30.19
CA ASP A 52 -28.44 -4.72 -30.61
C ASP A 52 -27.17 -5.51 -30.24
N ASP A 53 -27.13 -6.80 -30.56
CA ASP A 53 -25.96 -7.67 -30.31
C ASP A 53 -24.68 -7.15 -30.98
N ARG A 54 -24.81 -6.45 -32.12
CA ARG A 54 -23.68 -5.85 -32.81
C ARG A 54 -23.13 -4.67 -32.02
N GLY A 55 -24.00 -3.77 -31.59
CA GLY A 55 -23.66 -2.63 -30.72
C GLY A 55 -23.04 -3.09 -29.39
N TYR A 56 -23.54 -4.19 -28.82
CA TYR A 56 -22.94 -4.80 -27.63
C TYR A 56 -21.48 -5.20 -27.87
N ARG A 57 -21.20 -5.94 -28.95
CA ARG A 57 -19.83 -6.39 -29.29
C ARG A 57 -18.89 -5.25 -29.64
N GLU A 58 -19.41 -4.14 -30.16
CA GLU A 58 -18.60 -2.94 -30.43
C GLU A 58 -18.22 -2.18 -29.14
N LEU A 59 -19.13 -2.12 -28.17
CA LEU A 59 -18.91 -1.44 -26.88
C LEU A 59 -18.14 -2.31 -25.88
N PHE A 60 -18.41 -3.61 -25.85
CA PHE A 60 -17.74 -4.62 -25.05
C PHE A 60 -17.03 -5.64 -25.96
N PRO A 61 -15.87 -5.30 -26.54
CA PRO A 61 -15.16 -6.14 -27.50
C PRO A 61 -14.32 -7.24 -26.82
N PHE A 62 -14.67 -7.63 -25.60
CA PHE A 62 -13.90 -8.61 -24.83
C PHE A 62 -14.59 -9.98 -24.84
N HIS A 63 -13.79 -11.05 -24.83
CA HIS A 63 -14.32 -12.40 -24.69
C HIS A 63 -14.86 -12.63 -23.27
N ASN A 64 -15.95 -13.41 -23.16
CA ASN A 64 -16.61 -13.81 -21.91
C ASN A 64 -16.96 -12.63 -20.99
N ASP A 65 -16.26 -12.49 -19.89
CA ASP A 65 -16.42 -11.48 -18.84
C ASP A 65 -15.31 -10.42 -18.85
N GLY A 66 -14.42 -10.46 -19.85
CA GLY A 66 -13.28 -9.55 -19.95
C GLY A 66 -12.13 -9.87 -19.00
N PHE A 67 -12.11 -11.06 -18.39
CA PHE A 67 -11.04 -11.51 -17.51
C PHE A 67 -9.65 -11.46 -18.15
N ASP A 68 -9.52 -11.93 -19.40
CA ASP A 68 -8.24 -11.92 -20.12
C ASP A 68 -7.79 -10.48 -20.42
N ALA A 69 -8.73 -9.60 -20.77
CA ALA A 69 -8.43 -8.20 -21.01
C ALA A 69 -7.93 -7.50 -19.74
N ALA A 70 -8.56 -7.77 -18.60
CA ALA A 70 -8.10 -7.29 -17.30
C ALA A 70 -6.72 -7.86 -16.94
N GLY A 71 -6.46 -9.13 -17.25
CA GLY A 71 -5.15 -9.76 -17.04
C GLY A 71 -4.04 -9.09 -17.86
N ILE A 72 -4.29 -8.82 -19.14
CA ILE A 72 -3.34 -8.11 -20.01
C ILE A 72 -3.07 -6.70 -19.46
N MET A 73 -4.13 -5.96 -19.09
CA MET A 73 -4.00 -4.62 -18.53
C MET A 73 -3.20 -4.65 -17.21
N ALA A 74 -3.49 -5.59 -16.31
CA ALA A 74 -2.79 -5.75 -15.05
C ALA A 74 -1.30 -6.03 -15.23
N LYS A 75 -0.95 -6.91 -16.17
CA LYS A 75 0.44 -7.23 -16.51
C LYS A 75 1.19 -6.01 -17.03
N LEU A 76 0.56 -5.23 -17.92
CA LEU A 76 1.14 -3.99 -18.43
C LEU A 76 1.30 -2.94 -17.31
N LEU A 77 0.25 -2.72 -16.51
CA LEU A 77 0.30 -1.79 -15.38
C LEU A 77 1.40 -2.16 -14.38
N TYR A 78 1.50 -3.43 -14.00
CA TYR A 78 2.50 -3.90 -13.05
C TYR A 78 3.92 -3.71 -13.60
N LYS A 79 4.14 -4.03 -14.87
CA LYS A 79 5.42 -3.77 -15.55
C LYS A 79 5.77 -2.28 -15.50
N TYR A 80 4.89 -1.41 -15.98
CA TYR A 80 5.19 0.02 -16.09
C TYR A 80 5.31 0.73 -14.74
N VAL A 81 4.54 0.31 -13.72
CA VAL A 81 4.72 0.84 -12.36
C VAL A 81 6.10 0.50 -11.82
N ARG A 82 6.56 -0.75 -11.95
CA ARG A 82 7.91 -1.14 -11.52
C ARG A 82 9.01 -0.40 -12.28
N GLU A 83 8.82 -0.15 -13.57
CA GLU A 83 9.76 0.65 -14.37
C GLU A 83 9.76 2.13 -13.95
N THR A 84 8.61 2.67 -13.55
CA THR A 84 8.47 4.09 -13.16
C THR A 84 9.01 4.37 -11.76
N VAL A 85 8.74 3.48 -10.79
CA VAL A 85 9.15 3.64 -9.37
C VAL A 85 10.09 2.50 -8.94
N LEU A 86 11.16 2.30 -9.72
CA LEU A 86 12.11 1.20 -9.54
C LEU A 86 12.65 1.10 -8.11
N LYS A 87 13.08 2.22 -7.52
CA LYS A 87 13.64 2.24 -6.15
C LYS A 87 12.62 1.85 -5.08
N ALA A 88 11.35 2.22 -5.25
CA ALA A 88 10.29 1.78 -4.35
C ALA A 88 10.02 0.27 -4.50
N ALA A 89 10.07 -0.26 -5.72
CA ALA A 89 9.93 -1.69 -5.96
C ALA A 89 11.07 -2.50 -5.34
N GLU A 90 12.32 -2.06 -5.50
CA GLU A 90 13.51 -2.69 -4.91
C GLU A 90 13.43 -2.70 -3.37
N ALA A 91 13.10 -1.56 -2.74
CA ALA A 91 12.95 -1.45 -1.29
C ALA A 91 11.81 -2.34 -0.76
N MET A 92 10.67 -2.35 -1.43
CA MET A 92 9.55 -3.22 -1.07
C MET A 92 9.94 -4.70 -1.16
N GLU A 93 10.56 -5.14 -2.25
CA GLU A 93 10.99 -6.54 -2.42
C GLU A 93 12.01 -6.97 -1.37
N TRP A 94 12.97 -6.09 -1.05
CA TRP A 94 13.92 -6.29 0.02
C TRP A 94 13.24 -6.45 1.39
N MET A 95 12.36 -5.51 1.77
CA MET A 95 11.61 -5.58 3.04
C MET A 95 10.75 -6.85 3.11
N GLN A 96 10.06 -7.21 2.02
CA GLN A 96 9.25 -8.44 1.95
C GLN A 96 10.10 -9.70 2.15
N GLY A 97 11.32 -9.73 1.60
CA GLY A 97 12.24 -10.85 1.73
C GLY A 97 12.66 -11.09 3.18
N ILE A 98 13.22 -10.05 3.82
CA ILE A 98 13.70 -10.15 5.20
C ILE A 98 12.56 -10.37 6.21
N ALA A 99 11.38 -9.76 6.00
CA ALA A 99 10.21 -10.00 6.86
C ALA A 99 9.72 -11.45 6.81
N ARG A 100 9.76 -12.10 5.64
CA ARG A 100 9.42 -13.53 5.51
C ARG A 100 10.44 -14.41 6.24
N LEU A 101 11.72 -14.05 6.19
CA LEU A 101 12.77 -14.75 6.95
C LEU A 101 12.55 -14.62 8.46
N VAL A 102 12.23 -13.43 8.96
CA VAL A 102 11.93 -13.24 10.40
C VAL A 102 10.68 -14.04 10.81
N ALA A 103 9.61 -13.96 10.02
CA ALA A 103 8.36 -14.68 10.29
C ALA A 103 8.52 -16.20 10.22
N SER A 104 9.40 -16.73 9.36
CA SER A 104 9.66 -18.18 9.26
C SER A 104 10.31 -18.75 10.53
N GLN A 105 10.93 -17.90 11.36
CA GLN A 105 11.44 -18.28 12.68
C GLN A 105 10.34 -18.31 13.76
N GLY A 106 9.07 -18.17 13.38
CA GLY A 106 7.94 -18.15 14.33
C GLY A 106 7.86 -16.86 15.15
N ARG A 107 8.56 -15.80 14.74
CA ARG A 107 8.66 -14.52 15.46
C ARG A 107 7.89 -13.41 14.72
N PRO A 108 7.24 -12.49 15.44
CA PRO A 108 6.69 -11.29 14.83
C PRO A 108 7.81 -10.38 14.33
N VAL A 109 7.54 -9.62 13.27
CA VAL A 109 8.50 -8.65 12.74
C VAL A 109 8.38 -7.35 13.54
N ARG A 110 9.50 -6.84 14.07
CA ARG A 110 9.54 -5.63 14.91
C ARG A 110 10.53 -4.62 14.35
N TRP A 111 10.22 -3.35 14.50
CA TRP A 111 11.13 -2.24 14.23
C TRP A 111 10.77 -1.04 15.09
N THR A 112 11.66 -0.06 15.13
CA THR A 112 11.45 1.20 15.82
C THR A 112 11.45 2.33 14.80
N THR A 113 10.46 3.22 14.90
CA THR A 113 10.43 4.41 14.05
C THR A 113 11.57 5.39 14.43
N PRO A 114 11.95 6.32 13.54
CA PRO A 114 12.91 7.39 13.86
C PRO A 114 12.57 8.20 15.12
N LEU A 115 11.29 8.29 15.50
CA LEU A 115 10.86 8.96 16.73
C LEU A 115 10.90 8.07 17.98
N GLY A 116 11.45 6.85 17.88
CA GLY A 116 11.56 5.92 19.00
C GLY A 116 10.27 5.13 19.29
N PHE A 117 9.23 5.22 18.45
CA PHE A 117 8.00 4.44 18.62
C PHE A 117 8.22 2.98 18.16
N PRO A 118 8.08 1.97 19.04
CA PRO A 118 8.25 0.57 18.66
C PRO A 118 7.00 0.04 17.95
N VAL A 119 7.20 -0.67 16.85
CA VAL A 119 6.15 -1.30 16.04
C VAL A 119 6.35 -2.81 16.01
N CYS A 120 5.25 -3.56 16.11
CA CYS A 120 5.24 -5.01 16.09
C CYS A 120 4.16 -5.55 15.15
N GLN A 121 4.58 -6.27 14.13
CA GLN A 121 3.73 -6.94 13.15
C GLN A 121 3.61 -8.43 13.50
N ASN A 122 2.57 -8.78 14.25
CA ASN A 122 2.28 -10.16 14.69
C ASN A 122 1.12 -10.78 13.90
N TYR A 123 1.34 -11.11 12.62
CA TYR A 123 0.34 -11.82 11.83
C TYR A 123 0.41 -13.32 12.09
N ARG A 124 -0.62 -13.86 12.77
CA ARG A 124 -0.81 -15.29 13.00
C ARG A 124 -1.82 -15.89 12.03
N LYS A 125 -1.73 -17.19 11.80
CA LYS A 125 -2.78 -17.95 11.11
C LYS A 125 -4.02 -18.06 11.99
N TYR A 126 -5.17 -18.24 11.36
CA TYR A 126 -6.43 -18.47 12.06
C TYR A 126 -7.04 -19.78 11.60
N ASN A 127 -7.51 -20.58 12.55
CA ASN A 127 -8.41 -21.68 12.26
C ASN A 127 -9.85 -21.15 12.24
N MET A 128 -10.62 -21.61 11.26
CA MET A 128 -11.99 -21.17 11.03
C MET A 128 -12.92 -22.32 11.39
N ARG A 129 -13.78 -22.14 12.39
CA ARG A 129 -14.83 -23.12 12.72
C ARG A 129 -16.20 -22.49 12.51
N THR A 130 -17.09 -23.21 11.83
CA THR A 130 -18.48 -22.79 11.65
C THR A 130 -19.37 -23.55 12.61
N VAL A 131 -20.03 -22.82 13.50
CA VAL A 131 -21.02 -23.34 14.44
C VAL A 131 -22.40 -23.07 13.87
N LYS A 132 -23.09 -24.13 13.45
CA LYS A 132 -24.49 -24.04 13.06
C LYS A 132 -25.34 -23.97 14.32
N THR A 133 -26.10 -22.90 14.47
CA THR A 133 -26.97 -22.67 15.62
C THR A 133 -28.33 -22.18 15.18
N ARG A 134 -29.30 -22.18 16.10
CA ARG A 134 -30.64 -21.65 15.86
C ARG A 134 -30.94 -20.56 16.88
N ILE A 135 -31.06 -19.33 16.42
CA ILE A 135 -31.36 -18.16 17.27
C ILE A 135 -32.74 -17.64 16.84
N PHE A 136 -33.66 -17.50 17.80
CA PHE A 136 -35.06 -17.10 17.56
C PHE A 136 -35.77 -17.92 16.46
N GLY A 137 -35.52 -19.23 16.41
CA GLY A 137 -36.15 -20.11 15.44
C GLY A 137 -35.58 -20.02 14.01
N LYS A 138 -34.56 -19.18 13.75
CA LYS A 138 -33.85 -19.10 12.46
C LYS A 138 -32.50 -19.81 12.55
N ALA A 139 -32.19 -20.64 11.55
CA ALA A 139 -30.87 -21.25 11.42
C ALA A 139 -29.84 -20.17 11.06
N LEU A 140 -28.72 -20.18 11.75
CA LEU A 140 -27.61 -19.26 11.55
C LEU A 140 -26.30 -20.03 11.61
N ASP A 141 -25.44 -19.79 10.63
CA ASP A 141 -24.09 -20.32 10.60
C ASP A 141 -23.13 -19.25 11.12
N LEU A 142 -22.62 -19.44 12.34
CA LEU A 142 -21.68 -18.52 12.97
C LEU A 142 -20.25 -18.99 12.71
N THR A 143 -19.45 -18.16 12.06
CA THR A 143 -18.03 -18.44 11.83
C THR A 143 -17.18 -17.83 12.94
N ILE A 144 -16.50 -18.69 13.70
CA ILE A 144 -15.56 -18.31 14.76
C ILE A 144 -14.14 -18.42 14.23
N ARG A 145 -13.31 -17.40 14.50
CA ARG A 145 -11.88 -17.36 14.16
C ARG A 145 -11.06 -17.61 15.40
N GLU A 146 -10.24 -18.65 15.40
CA GLU A 146 -9.34 -18.99 16.50
C GLU A 146 -7.90 -18.77 16.06
N GLU A 147 -7.18 -17.89 16.77
CA GLU A 147 -5.78 -17.58 16.45
C GLU A 147 -4.88 -18.79 16.73
N MET A 148 -4.01 -19.11 15.80
CA MET A 148 -3.03 -20.19 15.92
C MET A 148 -1.68 -19.63 16.40
N GLU A 149 -0.85 -20.49 16.98
CA GLU A 149 0.53 -20.12 17.31
C GLU A 149 1.39 -19.93 16.06
N GLU A 150 1.02 -20.49 14.91
CA GLU A 150 1.81 -20.38 13.69
C GLU A 150 1.74 -18.96 13.09
N MET A 151 2.91 -18.42 12.69
CA MET A 151 2.98 -17.16 11.96
C MET A 151 2.41 -17.31 10.53
N ASP A 152 1.67 -16.32 10.07
CA ASP A 152 1.31 -16.19 8.66
C ASP A 152 2.46 -15.48 7.92
N ILE A 153 3.42 -16.29 7.44
CA ILE A 153 4.64 -15.82 6.76
C ILE A 153 4.29 -14.98 5.51
N MET A 154 3.28 -15.40 4.74
CA MET A 154 2.89 -14.69 3.53
C MET A 154 2.31 -13.31 3.88
N ARG A 155 1.42 -13.25 4.86
CA ARG A 155 0.82 -11.98 5.30
C ARG A 155 1.83 -11.06 5.97
N ALA A 156 2.75 -11.60 6.77
CA ALA A 156 3.86 -10.85 7.35
C ALA A 156 4.73 -10.22 6.26
N GLY A 157 5.14 -11.02 5.27
CA GLY A 157 5.88 -10.55 4.11
C GLY A 157 5.11 -9.48 3.34
N ASN A 158 3.87 -9.71 2.96
CA ASN A 158 3.14 -8.78 2.10
C ASN A 158 2.78 -7.45 2.78
N ALA A 159 2.61 -7.44 4.11
CA ALA A 159 2.21 -6.26 4.86
C ALA A 159 3.38 -5.44 5.43
N ILE A 160 4.64 -5.90 5.33
CA ILE A 160 5.76 -5.16 5.91
C ILE A 160 5.97 -3.78 5.25
N SER A 161 5.99 -3.73 3.92
CA SER A 161 6.20 -2.48 3.16
C SER A 161 5.14 -1.42 3.51
N PRO A 162 3.82 -1.69 3.42
CA PRO A 162 2.81 -0.72 3.84
C PRO A 162 2.96 -0.30 5.30
N ASN A 163 3.21 -1.24 6.21
CA ASN A 163 3.27 -0.92 7.64
C ASN A 163 4.49 -0.07 7.99
N VAL A 164 5.64 -0.34 7.37
CA VAL A 164 6.84 0.49 7.52
C VAL A 164 6.58 1.89 6.97
N THR A 165 6.05 2.02 5.74
CA THR A 165 5.72 3.32 5.15
C THR A 165 4.74 4.10 6.03
N HIS A 166 3.63 3.51 6.47
CA HIS A 166 2.69 4.19 7.36
C HIS A 166 3.31 4.59 8.70
N SER A 167 4.25 3.80 9.23
CA SER A 167 4.97 4.17 10.45
C SER A 167 5.90 5.38 10.24
N LEU A 168 6.47 5.53 9.04
CA LEU A 168 7.28 6.69 8.67
C LEU A 168 6.39 7.92 8.39
N ASP A 169 5.26 7.75 7.72
CA ASP A 169 4.29 8.83 7.49
C ASP A 169 3.75 9.38 8.82
N SER A 170 3.45 8.49 9.78
CA SER A 170 3.09 8.86 11.16
C SER A 170 4.23 9.61 11.85
N SER A 171 5.47 9.16 11.67
CA SER A 171 6.65 9.84 12.23
C SER A 171 6.83 11.22 11.64
N HIS A 172 6.59 11.38 10.34
CA HIS A 172 6.62 12.68 9.67
C HIS A 172 5.57 13.62 10.22
N LEU A 173 4.31 13.17 10.35
CA LEU A 173 3.22 13.95 10.94
C LEU A 173 3.55 14.42 12.35
N LEU A 174 4.01 13.51 13.22
CA LEU A 174 4.33 13.86 14.61
C LEU A 174 5.49 14.86 14.68
N LYS A 175 6.51 14.69 13.84
CA LYS A 175 7.66 15.58 13.76
C LYS A 175 7.28 16.96 13.21
N LEU A 176 6.41 17.00 12.21
CA LEU A 176 5.80 18.21 11.67
C LEU A 176 5.07 18.98 12.77
N VAL A 177 4.19 18.34 13.53
CA VAL A 177 3.44 18.99 14.62
C VAL A 177 4.40 19.55 15.67
N ALA A 178 5.38 18.76 16.10
CA ALA A 178 6.36 19.20 17.09
C ALA A 178 7.16 20.44 16.61
N GLN A 179 7.58 20.46 15.34
CA GLN A 179 8.29 21.60 14.76
C GLN A 179 7.39 22.83 14.58
N SER A 180 6.13 22.62 14.20
CA SER A 180 5.16 23.70 13.98
C SER A 180 4.83 24.45 15.27
N VAL A 181 4.74 23.74 16.40
CA VAL A 181 4.52 24.36 17.72
C VAL A 181 5.68 25.28 18.12
N VAL A 182 6.93 24.92 17.77
CA VAL A 182 8.10 25.79 18.01
C VAL A 182 8.04 27.07 17.17
N GLU A 183 7.44 27.00 15.98
CA GLU A 183 7.19 28.14 15.09
C GLU A 183 5.93 28.95 15.47
N GLY A 184 5.26 28.59 16.57
CA GLY A 184 4.10 29.31 17.09
C GLY A 184 2.74 28.87 16.52
N LEU A 185 2.68 27.77 15.76
CA LEU A 185 1.43 27.21 15.27
C LEU A 185 0.81 26.28 16.32
N ASP A 186 -0.48 26.48 16.63
CA ASP A 186 -1.19 25.72 17.67
C ASP A 186 -2.40 24.93 17.15
N SER A 187 -2.82 25.18 15.91
CA SER A 187 -4.07 24.69 15.34
C SER A 187 -3.83 23.88 14.07
N PHE A 188 -4.24 22.61 14.10
CA PHE A 188 -3.97 21.64 13.04
C PHE A 188 -5.23 20.86 12.65
N ALA A 189 -5.39 20.61 11.35
CA ALA A 189 -6.33 19.66 10.78
C ALA A 189 -5.55 18.54 10.09
N LEU A 190 -5.45 17.38 10.72
CA LEU A 190 -4.53 16.31 10.31
C LEU A 190 -5.32 15.07 9.89
N ILE A 191 -5.13 14.61 8.66
CA ILE A 191 -5.69 13.37 8.13
C ILE A 191 -4.56 12.60 7.45
N HIS A 192 -3.79 11.85 8.23
CA HIS A 192 -2.62 11.09 7.75
C HIS A 192 -1.66 11.94 6.90
N ASP A 193 -1.71 11.83 5.58
CA ASP A 193 -0.88 12.53 4.58
C ASP A 193 -1.46 13.89 4.14
N SER A 194 -2.51 14.38 4.83
CA SER A 194 -3.12 15.68 4.58
C SER A 194 -3.00 16.57 5.81
N PHE A 195 -2.34 17.72 5.63
CA PHE A 195 -2.00 18.65 6.69
C PHE A 195 -2.67 20.01 6.45
N GLY A 196 -3.47 20.47 7.41
CA GLY A 196 -4.12 21.78 7.40
C GLY A 196 -3.84 22.60 8.65
N THR A 197 -3.90 23.92 8.52
CA THR A 197 -3.82 24.91 9.60
C THR A 197 -4.67 26.14 9.23
N HIS A 198 -4.63 27.22 10.02
CA HIS A 198 -5.32 28.47 9.69
C HIS A 198 -4.71 29.12 8.44
N ALA A 199 -5.55 29.83 7.67
CA ALA A 199 -5.16 30.44 6.40
C ALA A 199 -3.99 31.44 6.52
N ALA A 200 -3.82 32.07 7.69
CA ALA A 200 -2.72 33.01 7.95
C ALA A 200 -1.36 32.30 8.11
N ASP A 201 -1.35 31.02 8.45
CA ASP A 201 -0.15 30.26 8.82
C ASP A 201 0.31 29.31 7.70
N THR A 202 -0.40 29.26 6.57
CA THR A 202 -0.16 28.26 5.51
C THR A 202 1.24 28.34 4.93
N ASP A 203 1.83 29.52 4.81
CA ASP A 203 3.18 29.68 4.24
C ASP A 203 4.25 29.10 5.18
N VAL A 204 4.12 29.37 6.48
CA VAL A 204 5.00 28.82 7.52
C VAL A 204 4.80 27.31 7.59
N PHE A 205 3.56 26.85 7.67
CA PHE A 205 3.26 25.42 7.77
C PHE A 205 3.75 24.64 6.55
N PHE A 206 3.55 25.18 5.35
CA PHE A 206 4.04 24.57 4.11
C PHE A 206 5.56 24.42 4.13
N ARG A 207 6.30 25.38 4.70
CA ARG A 207 7.76 25.28 4.90
C ARG A 207 8.11 24.16 5.88
N VAL A 208 7.47 24.15 7.04
CA VAL A 208 7.75 23.17 8.10
C VAL A 208 7.48 21.73 7.63
N ILE A 209 6.44 21.48 6.82
CA ILE A 209 6.15 20.16 6.23
C ILE A 209 7.38 19.58 5.52
N ARG A 210 7.95 20.37 4.61
CA ARG A 210 9.10 19.96 3.78
C ARG A 210 10.38 19.83 4.60
N GLU A 211 10.59 20.70 5.59
CA GLU A 211 11.72 20.60 6.53
C GLU A 211 11.62 19.39 7.44
N ALA A 212 10.41 19.04 7.90
CA ALA A 212 10.16 17.87 8.72
C ALA A 212 10.45 16.59 7.93
N PHE A 213 10.01 16.54 6.67
CA PHE A 213 10.23 15.43 5.72
C PHE A 213 11.72 15.24 5.45
N MET A 214 12.43 16.30 5.05
CA MET A 214 13.87 16.25 4.76
C MET A 214 14.63 15.66 5.94
N ARG A 215 14.41 16.21 7.14
CA ARG A 215 15.09 15.77 8.36
C ARG A 215 14.74 14.35 8.79
N LEU A 216 13.55 13.83 8.46
CA LEU A 216 13.20 12.43 8.75
C LEU A 216 14.06 11.45 7.94
N TYR A 217 14.39 11.83 6.70
CA TYR A 217 15.11 11.00 5.75
C TYR A 217 16.60 11.37 5.60
N GLU A 218 17.10 12.31 6.39
CA GLU A 218 18.54 12.43 6.67
C GLU A 218 19.07 11.19 7.43
N GLU A 219 18.19 10.48 8.13
CA GLU A 219 18.51 9.21 8.79
C GLU A 219 18.57 8.04 7.79
N ALA A 220 19.43 7.06 8.08
CA ALA A 220 19.61 5.86 7.27
C ALA A 220 18.49 4.83 7.54
N VAL A 221 17.23 5.17 7.25
CA VAL A 221 16.03 4.39 7.60
C VAL A 221 16.14 2.91 7.23
N LEU A 222 16.54 2.58 6.00
CA LEU A 222 16.62 1.18 5.56
C LEU A 222 17.75 0.39 6.24
N GLU A 223 18.87 1.04 6.56
CA GLU A 223 19.96 0.38 7.29
C GLU A 223 19.56 0.13 8.75
N ASN A 224 18.92 1.11 9.40
CA ASN A 224 18.38 0.93 10.74
C ASN A 224 17.37 -0.25 10.79
N LEU A 225 16.47 -0.32 9.80
CA LEU A 225 15.55 -1.46 9.66
C LEU A 225 16.31 -2.78 9.45
N ARG A 226 17.37 -2.78 8.63
CA ARG A 226 18.18 -3.98 8.42
C ARG A 226 18.78 -4.47 9.73
N GLU A 227 19.36 -3.57 10.52
CA GLU A 227 19.97 -3.92 11.81
C GLU A 227 18.95 -4.55 12.76
N GLU A 228 17.77 -3.93 12.91
CA GLU A 228 16.71 -4.45 13.78
C GLU A 228 16.16 -5.81 13.30
N PHE A 229 15.97 -5.99 11.99
CA PHE A 229 15.51 -7.26 11.44
C PHE A 229 16.57 -8.35 11.55
N MET A 230 17.85 -8.03 11.31
CA MET A 230 18.97 -8.97 11.48
C MET A 230 19.15 -9.42 12.92
N ALA A 231 18.90 -8.52 13.89
CA ALA A 231 18.93 -8.85 15.31
C ALA A 231 17.86 -9.89 15.70
N GLN A 232 16.76 -9.97 14.95
CA GLN A 232 15.69 -10.95 15.16
C GLN A 232 15.99 -12.34 14.57
N LEU A 233 17.00 -12.42 13.68
CA LEU A 233 17.41 -13.65 13.00
C LEU A 233 18.54 -14.37 13.73
N PRO A 234 18.49 -15.72 13.81
CA PRO A 234 19.62 -16.57 14.18
C PRO A 234 20.87 -16.32 13.32
N PRO A 235 22.10 -16.43 13.87
CA PRO A 235 23.34 -16.13 13.14
C PRO A 235 23.55 -16.93 11.85
N ASP A 236 23.06 -18.16 11.79
CA ASP A 236 23.20 -19.11 10.69
C ASP A 236 22.44 -18.69 9.43
N ILE A 237 21.28 -18.02 9.57
CA ILE A 237 20.46 -17.59 8.42
C ILE A 237 20.70 -16.13 8.01
N ARG A 238 21.51 -15.38 8.77
CA ARG A 238 21.85 -13.98 8.45
C ARG A 238 22.52 -13.81 7.09
N GLY A 239 23.20 -14.85 6.60
CA GLY A 239 23.82 -14.87 5.27
C GLY A 239 22.82 -14.90 4.12
N GLU A 240 21.56 -15.26 4.36
CA GLU A 240 20.50 -15.29 3.34
C GLU A 240 19.87 -13.91 3.11
N VAL A 241 20.17 -12.93 3.97
CA VAL A 241 19.61 -11.58 3.87
C VAL A 241 20.29 -10.80 2.75
N ALA A 242 19.48 -10.38 1.77
CA ALA A 242 19.95 -9.52 0.69
C ALA A 242 20.46 -8.16 1.23
N PRO A 243 21.47 -7.56 0.58
CA PRO A 243 21.95 -6.22 0.95
C PRO A 243 20.84 -5.17 0.78
N VAL A 244 20.93 -4.07 1.54
CA VAL A 244 20.02 -2.93 1.36
C VAL A 244 20.15 -2.41 -0.08
N PRO A 245 19.03 -2.11 -0.77
CA PRO A 245 19.08 -1.50 -2.09
C PRO A 245 19.86 -0.18 -2.10
N LEU A 246 20.64 0.04 -3.16
CA LEU A 246 21.44 1.25 -3.31
C LEU A 246 20.54 2.49 -3.48
N SER A 247 20.88 3.57 -2.77
CA SER A 247 20.27 4.88 -2.95
C SER A 247 20.43 5.40 -4.38
N GLY A 248 19.47 6.22 -4.83
CA GLY A 248 19.56 6.95 -6.09
C GLY A 248 20.43 8.20 -5.97
N SER A 249 20.39 9.05 -7.00
CA SER A 249 21.11 10.32 -7.05
C SER A 249 20.26 11.54 -6.64
N LEU A 250 19.08 11.32 -6.05
CA LEU A 250 18.21 12.41 -5.61
C LEU A 250 18.86 13.16 -4.43
N ASP A 251 19.06 14.46 -4.59
CA ASP A 251 19.36 15.35 -3.47
C ASP A 251 18.06 15.65 -2.71
N ILE A 252 17.97 15.14 -1.48
CA ILE A 252 16.75 15.28 -0.67
C ILE A 252 16.44 16.73 -0.32
N SER A 253 17.44 17.62 -0.28
CA SER A 253 17.23 19.04 0.02
C SER A 253 16.37 19.74 -1.04
N SER A 254 16.28 19.17 -2.25
CA SER A 254 15.40 19.66 -3.31
C SER A 254 13.91 19.67 -2.93
N ILE A 255 13.48 18.85 -1.95
CA ILE A 255 12.11 18.84 -1.43
C ILE A 255 11.70 20.22 -0.90
N LEU A 256 12.65 21.00 -0.35
CA LEU A 256 12.40 22.32 0.21
C LEU A 256 11.90 23.30 -0.86
N ASN A 257 12.22 23.09 -2.13
CA ASN A 257 11.81 23.94 -3.24
C ASN A 257 10.63 23.36 -4.06
N SER A 258 10.08 22.21 -3.65
CA SER A 258 9.00 21.54 -4.37
C SER A 258 7.64 22.18 -4.05
N LEU A 259 7.04 22.81 -5.06
CA LEU A 259 5.71 23.45 -4.92
C LEU A 259 4.55 22.44 -4.84
N TYR A 260 4.78 21.19 -5.24
CA TYR A 260 3.74 20.16 -5.33
C TYR A 260 3.98 18.97 -4.40
N ALA A 261 4.96 19.06 -3.49
CA ALA A 261 5.15 18.13 -2.38
C ALA A 261 4.53 18.73 -1.11
N PHE A 262 3.29 18.34 -0.84
CA PHE A 262 2.48 18.84 0.28
C PHE A 262 2.57 17.96 1.54
N ALA A 263 3.28 16.85 1.45
CA ALA A 263 3.62 15.95 2.54
C ALA A 263 5.06 15.46 2.32
#